data_AF-A0A1F3MW19-F1
#
_entry.id   AF-A0A1F3MW19-F1
#
_cell.length_a   1.000
_cell.length_b   1.000
_cell.length_c   1.000
_cell.angle_alpha   90.00
_cell.angle_beta   90.00
_cell.angle_gamma   90.00
#
_symmetry.space_group_name_H-M   'P 1'
#
loop_
_entity.id
_entity.type
_entity.pdbx_description
1 polymer ?
#
loop_
_entity_poly.entity_id
_entity_poly.type
_entity_poly.pdbx_seq_one_letter_code
_entity_poly.pdbx_strand_id
1 'polypeptide(L)'
;MKNKGEILAAILQDFKDCYLFLHNTKEFAVVEMIMNEGFIFESQLPHSTDRVNPYEPIEITYFLFQRKDYGLYTIIIAIPKSIYEIYSEVSNRYDTGIEEVMTTTDPYYGENDELIYTASPKHILGYFNIRTAEFFRNKNWDPAFNNNLIRPPARRPVKPDKFE
;
A
#
# COMPACT_ATOMS: atom_id res chain seq x y z
N MET A 1 -7.08 2.30 -29.46
CA MET A 1 -7.98 2.06 -28.33
C MET A 1 -7.09 1.70 -27.16
N LYS A 2 -7.12 2.46 -26.05
CA LYS A 2 -6.19 2.22 -24.92
C LYS A 2 -6.53 0.90 -24.24
N ASN A 3 -5.52 0.11 -23.91
CA ASN A 3 -5.70 -1.08 -23.08
C ASN A 3 -5.89 -0.69 -21.60
N LYS A 4 -6.30 -1.64 -20.76
CA LYS A 4 -6.62 -1.37 -19.34
C LYS A 4 -5.43 -0.85 -18.53
N GLY A 5 -4.21 -1.33 -18.84
CA GLY A 5 -2.99 -0.83 -18.21
C GLY A 5 -2.69 0.60 -18.63
N GLU A 6 -2.89 0.96 -19.90
CA GLU A 6 -2.75 2.33 -20.38
C GLU A 6 -3.81 3.28 -19.79
N ILE A 7 -5.02 2.78 -19.52
CA ILE A 7 -6.07 3.55 -18.82
C ILE A 7 -5.64 3.81 -17.38
N LEU A 8 -5.24 2.78 -16.64
CA LEU A 8 -4.78 2.93 -15.26
C LEU A 8 -3.53 3.81 -15.19
N ALA A 9 -2.54 3.62 -16.06
CA ALA A 9 -1.35 4.47 -16.12
C ALA A 9 -1.69 5.95 -16.31
N ALA A 10 -2.63 6.27 -17.20
CA ALA A 10 -3.07 7.64 -17.42
C ALA A 10 -3.71 8.25 -16.17
N ILE A 11 -4.51 7.49 -15.42
CA ILE A 11 -5.07 7.94 -14.14
C ILE A 11 -3.95 8.19 -13.11
N LEU A 12 -2.99 7.28 -13.03
CA LEU A 12 -1.91 7.35 -12.05
C LEU A 12 -0.91 8.49 -12.31
N GLN A 13 -0.84 9.03 -13.54
CA GLN A 13 -0.01 10.20 -13.85
C GLN A 13 -0.43 11.46 -13.10
N ASP A 14 -1.71 11.58 -12.72
CA ASP A 14 -2.19 12.68 -11.87
C ASP A 14 -1.61 12.61 -10.45
N PHE A 15 -1.02 11.48 -10.08
CA PHE A 15 -0.41 11.19 -8.78
C PHE A 15 1.09 10.87 -8.89
N LYS A 16 1.75 11.35 -9.95
CA LYS A 16 3.18 11.15 -10.25
C LYS A 16 4.16 11.52 -9.11
N ASP A 17 3.72 12.38 -8.18
CA ASP A 17 4.50 12.80 -7.02
C ASP A 17 4.30 11.89 -5.80
N CYS A 18 3.70 10.72 -6.02
CA CYS A 18 3.59 9.63 -5.04
C CYS A 18 4.50 8.46 -5.42
N TYR A 19 4.87 7.66 -4.42
CA TYR A 19 5.17 6.25 -4.63
C TYR A 19 3.85 5.49 -4.75
N LEU A 20 3.71 4.76 -5.86
CA LEU A 20 2.50 4.04 -6.21
C LEU A 20 2.74 2.54 -6.11
N PHE A 21 1.85 1.85 -5.41
CA PHE A 21 1.87 0.41 -5.24
C PHE A 21 0.53 -0.18 -5.61
N LEU A 22 0.56 -1.32 -6.30
CA LEU A 22 -0.63 -2.03 -6.74
C LEU A 22 -0.76 -3.37 -6.02
N HIS A 23 -1.99 -3.72 -5.65
CA HIS A 23 -2.32 -5.01 -5.05
C HIS A 23 -3.64 -5.54 -5.63
N ASN A 24 -3.67 -6.81 -6.04
CA ASN A 24 -4.89 -7.42 -6.57
C ASN A 24 -5.66 -8.22 -5.52
N THR A 25 -6.97 -8.05 -5.50
CA THR A 25 -7.89 -8.83 -4.67
C THR A 25 -9.14 -9.26 -5.45
N LYS A 26 -9.72 -10.40 -5.06
CA LYS A 26 -10.87 -11.03 -5.73
C LYS A 26 -12.20 -10.47 -5.25
N GLU A 27 -12.31 -10.24 -3.95
CA GLU A 27 -13.57 -9.99 -3.29
C GLU A 27 -13.77 -8.51 -3.04
N PHE A 28 -14.95 -8.01 -3.39
CA PHE A 28 -15.28 -6.61 -3.17
C PHE A 28 -15.33 -6.27 -1.68
N ALA A 29 -15.73 -7.21 -0.82
CA ALA A 29 -15.70 -7.03 0.63
C ALA A 29 -14.28 -6.72 1.14
N VAL A 30 -13.25 -7.36 0.56
CA VAL A 30 -11.84 -7.06 0.89
C VAL A 30 -11.44 -5.67 0.40
N VAL A 31 -11.93 -5.24 -0.77
CA VAL A 31 -11.74 -3.87 -1.25
C VAL A 31 -12.32 -2.86 -0.25
N GLU A 32 -13.56 -3.08 0.18
CA GLU A 32 -14.22 -2.19 1.14
C GLU A 32 -13.48 -2.14 2.47
N MET A 33 -13.03 -3.29 2.98
CA MET A 33 -12.19 -3.36 4.18
C MET A 33 -10.91 -2.54 4.00
N ILE A 34 -10.16 -2.73 2.90
CA ILE A 34 -8.91 -2.00 2.68
C ILE A 34 -9.13 -0.48 2.55
N MET A 35 -10.20 -0.07 1.88
CA MET A 35 -10.54 1.35 1.68
C MET A 35 -10.92 2.06 2.99
N ASN A 36 -11.50 1.33 3.95
CA ASN A 36 -11.99 1.90 5.20
C ASN A 36 -11.03 1.70 6.39
N GLU A 37 -10.36 0.56 6.46
CA GLU A 37 -9.56 0.14 7.61
C GLU A 37 -8.05 0.20 7.33
N GLY A 38 -7.65 0.24 6.05
CA GLY A 38 -6.26 0.28 5.62
C GLY A 38 -5.75 -1.05 5.07
N PHE A 39 -4.49 -1.06 4.65
CA PHE A 39 -3.87 -2.23 4.03
C PHE A 39 -2.94 -2.95 5.02
N ILE A 40 -3.26 -4.21 5.31
CA ILE A 40 -2.45 -5.07 6.17
C ILE A 40 -1.42 -5.80 5.31
N PHE A 41 -0.16 -5.82 5.74
CA PHE A 41 0.93 -6.47 5.02
C PHE A 41 1.97 -7.09 5.95
N GLU A 42 2.68 -8.09 5.44
CA GLU A 42 3.68 -8.86 6.18
C GLU A 42 5.09 -8.37 5.84
N SER A 43 5.91 -8.13 6.87
CA SER A 43 7.33 -7.76 6.85
C SER A 43 7.65 -6.45 6.11
N GLN A 44 7.34 -6.34 4.81
CA GLN A 44 7.60 -5.20 3.96
C GLN A 44 6.46 -4.99 2.95
N LEU A 45 6.10 -3.74 2.68
CA LEU A 45 5.02 -3.43 1.75
C LEU A 45 5.21 -4.05 0.34
N PRO A 46 6.43 -4.09 -0.24
CA PRO A 46 6.66 -4.73 -1.54
C PRO A 46 6.49 -6.26 -1.56
N HIS A 47 6.34 -6.94 -0.42
CA HIS A 47 6.06 -8.38 -0.42
C HIS A 47 4.62 -8.68 -0.86
N SER A 48 3.69 -7.78 -0.59
CA SER A 48 2.26 -7.94 -0.92
C SER A 48 1.82 -7.01 -2.05
N THR A 49 2.72 -6.16 -2.57
CA THR A 49 2.39 -5.14 -3.57
C THR A 49 3.48 -5.02 -4.63
N ASP A 50 3.11 -4.58 -5.83
CA ASP A 50 4.06 -4.24 -6.88
C ASP A 50 4.14 -2.71 -6.99
N ARG A 51 5.35 -2.15 -6.80
CA ARG A 51 5.59 -0.72 -7.03
C ARG A 51 5.61 -0.46 -8.53
N VAL A 52 4.96 0.62 -8.99
CA VAL A 52 4.84 0.94 -10.42
C VAL A 52 5.21 2.38 -10.75
N ASN A 53 5.65 2.61 -11.98
CA ASN A 53 5.88 3.93 -12.57
C ASN A 53 4.73 4.29 -13.54
N PRO A 54 3.97 5.38 -13.30
CA PRO A 54 2.86 5.77 -14.18
C PRO A 54 3.31 6.24 -15.58
N TYR A 55 4.60 6.47 -15.76
CA TYR A 55 5.22 6.77 -17.07
C TYR A 55 5.60 5.52 -17.87
N GLU A 56 5.45 4.34 -17.27
CA GLU A 56 5.74 3.05 -17.90
C GLU A 56 4.46 2.19 -17.98
N PRO A 57 3.49 2.52 -18.87
CA PRO A 57 2.22 1.79 -18.98
C PRO A 57 2.38 0.29 -19.23
N ILE A 58 3.51 -0.13 -19.80
CA ILE A 58 3.84 -1.54 -20.03
C ILE A 58 3.98 -2.30 -18.72
N GLU A 59 4.62 -1.70 -17.70
CA GLU A 59 4.75 -2.28 -16.36
C GLU A 59 3.39 -2.53 -15.72
N ILE A 60 2.51 -1.52 -15.78
CA ILE A 60 1.15 -1.61 -15.24
C ILE A 60 0.33 -2.65 -16.02
N THR A 61 0.47 -2.69 -17.35
CA THR A 61 -0.20 -3.70 -18.19
C THR A 61 0.26 -5.11 -17.82
N TYR A 62 1.56 -5.28 -17.59
CA TYR A 62 2.14 -6.55 -17.19
C TYR A 62 1.65 -6.99 -15.81
N PHE A 63 1.61 -6.07 -14.84
CA PHE A 63 1.01 -6.32 -13.53
C PHE A 63 -0.44 -6.83 -13.66
N LEU A 64 -1.29 -6.10 -14.41
CA LEU A 64 -2.69 -6.48 -14.60
C LEU A 64 -2.85 -7.85 -15.27
N PHE A 65 -1.92 -8.23 -16.14
CA PHE A 65 -1.93 -9.53 -16.79
C PHE A 65 -1.44 -10.66 -15.88
N GLN A 66 -0.27 -10.49 -15.23
CA GLN A 66 0.32 -11.49 -14.36
C GLN A 66 -0.52 -11.75 -13.12
N ARG A 67 -1.11 -10.70 -12.56
CA ARG A 67 -1.85 -10.78 -11.30
C ARG A 67 -3.35 -11.00 -11.50
N LYS A 68 -3.83 -11.22 -12.74
CA LYS A 68 -5.25 -11.37 -13.06
C LYS A 68 -5.95 -12.48 -12.27
N ASP A 69 -5.21 -13.56 -11.96
CA ASP A 69 -5.75 -14.73 -11.24
C ASP A 69 -5.91 -14.45 -9.74
N TYR A 70 -5.28 -13.40 -9.22
CA TYR A 70 -5.46 -12.90 -7.85
C TYR A 70 -6.66 -11.97 -7.70
N GLY A 71 -7.32 -11.57 -8.80
CA GLY A 71 -8.61 -10.90 -8.72
C GLY A 71 -8.82 -9.80 -9.74
N LEU A 72 -10.04 -9.25 -9.71
CA LEU A 72 -10.54 -8.25 -10.66
C LEU A 72 -10.45 -6.82 -10.13
N TYR A 73 -10.04 -6.65 -8.87
CA TYR A 73 -9.89 -5.34 -8.25
C TYR A 73 -8.42 -5.10 -7.95
N THR A 74 -7.89 -3.99 -8.47
CA THR A 74 -6.54 -3.52 -8.16
C THR A 74 -6.64 -2.39 -7.15
N ILE A 75 -6.28 -2.64 -5.90
CA ILE A 75 -6.03 -1.61 -4.89
C ILE A 75 -4.83 -0.78 -5.32
N ILE A 76 -4.94 0.53 -5.14
CA ILE A 76 -3.88 1.49 -5.42
C ILE A 76 -3.53 2.19 -4.11
N ILE A 77 -2.30 1.98 -3.66
CA ILE A 77 -1.71 2.69 -2.52
C ILE A 77 -0.85 3.82 -3.09
N ALA A 78 -1.08 5.04 -2.64
CA ALA A 78 -0.33 6.21 -3.07
C ALA A 78 0.16 7.00 -1.86
N ILE A 79 1.47 6.95 -1.64
CA ILE A 79 2.15 7.67 -0.56
C ILE A 79 2.94 8.82 -1.20
N PRO A 80 2.59 10.09 -0.93
CA PRO A 80 3.33 11.23 -1.46
C PRO A 80 4.82 11.14 -1.12
N LYS A 81 5.70 11.47 -2.08
CA LYS A 81 7.15 11.36 -1.92
C LYS A 81 7.66 12.16 -0.72
N SER A 82 7.09 13.35 -0.48
CA SER A 82 7.42 14.19 0.68
C SER A 82 7.07 13.53 2.01
N ILE A 83 5.95 12.81 2.10
CA ILE A 83 5.56 12.05 3.29
C ILE A 83 6.48 10.84 3.47
N TYR A 84 6.81 10.15 2.40
CA TYR A 84 7.73 9.01 2.44
C TYR A 84 9.15 9.42 2.86
N GLU A 85 9.61 10.61 2.45
CA GLU A 85 10.87 11.20 2.88
C GLU A 85 10.87 11.46 4.40
N ILE A 86 9.79 12.04 4.94
CA ILE A 86 9.62 12.18 6.39
C ILE A 86 9.69 10.81 7.10
N TYR A 87 9.02 9.79 6.55
CA TYR A 87 9.09 8.45 7.13
C TYR A 87 10.50 7.87 7.09
N SER A 88 11.23 8.11 6.01
CA SER A 88 12.63 7.66 5.85
C SER A 88 13.56 8.38 6.83
N GLU A 89 13.42 9.69 7.02
CA GLU A 89 14.20 10.45 8.00
C GLU A 89 13.96 9.97 9.44
N VAL A 90 12.71 9.68 9.79
CA VAL A 90 12.36 9.14 11.10
C VAL A 90 12.91 7.73 11.27
N SER A 91 12.77 6.88 10.26
CA SER A 91 13.36 5.53 10.23
C SER A 91 14.86 5.57 10.51
N ASN A 92 15.61 6.43 9.81
CA ASN A 92 17.04 6.62 10.02
C ASN A 92 17.38 7.17 11.41
N ARG A 93 16.59 8.11 11.93
CA ARG A 93 16.82 8.72 13.25
C ARG A 93 16.68 7.72 14.40
N TYR A 94 15.73 6.79 14.28
CA TYR A 94 15.41 5.81 15.32
C TYR A 94 15.99 4.42 15.05
N ASP A 95 16.77 4.24 13.98
CA ASP A 95 17.33 2.96 13.55
C ASP A 95 16.27 1.84 13.47
N THR A 96 15.15 2.16 12.80
CA THR A 96 13.93 1.36 12.73
C THR A 96 13.50 1.21 11.27
N GLY A 97 12.73 0.17 10.92
CA GLY A 97 12.21 -0.04 9.57
C GLY A 97 11.19 1.02 9.19
N ILE A 98 11.05 1.32 7.89
CA ILE A 98 10.08 2.32 7.44
C ILE A 98 8.63 1.86 7.69
N GLU A 99 8.42 0.54 7.66
CA GLU A 99 7.16 -0.12 7.99
C GLU A 99 6.69 0.21 9.42
N GLU A 100 7.63 0.24 10.36
CA GLU A 100 7.40 0.58 11.77
C GLU A 100 7.04 2.05 11.96
N VAL A 101 7.51 2.92 11.06
CA VAL A 101 7.18 4.35 11.04
C VAL A 101 5.81 4.60 10.42
N MET A 102 5.52 3.95 9.30
CA MET A 102 4.28 4.18 8.55
C MET A 102 3.05 3.48 9.17
N THR A 103 3.27 2.47 10.01
CA THR A 103 2.16 1.66 10.51
C THR A 103 1.28 2.41 11.51
N THR A 104 -0.04 2.28 11.36
CA THR A 104 -1.02 2.93 12.25
C THR A 104 -1.29 2.15 13.54
N THR A 105 -1.02 0.84 13.55
CA THR A 105 -1.28 -0.07 14.66
C THR A 105 0.03 -0.55 15.28
N ASP A 106 -0.03 -1.11 16.48
CA ASP A 106 1.12 -1.81 17.04
C ASP A 106 1.35 -3.11 16.24
N PRO A 107 2.55 -3.33 15.70
CA PRO A 107 2.85 -4.52 14.92
C PRO A 107 2.81 -5.75 15.82
N TYR A 108 2.36 -6.86 15.26
CA TYR A 108 2.25 -8.14 15.94
C TYR A 108 2.78 -9.26 15.04
N TYR A 109 3.13 -10.39 15.63
CA TYR A 109 3.56 -11.56 14.86
C TYR A 109 2.36 -12.29 14.27
N GLY A 110 2.38 -12.49 12.96
CA GLY A 110 1.41 -13.34 12.25
C GLY A 110 1.71 -14.83 12.43
N GLU A 111 0.91 -15.68 11.79
CA GLU A 111 1.02 -17.15 11.89
C GLU A 111 2.39 -17.68 11.42
N ASN A 112 3.03 -16.97 10.50
CA ASN A 112 4.32 -17.33 9.93
C ASN A 112 5.52 -16.73 10.69
N ASP A 113 5.32 -16.24 11.92
CA ASP A 113 6.36 -15.57 12.71
C ASP A 113 6.92 -14.27 12.08
N GLU A 114 6.22 -13.72 11.08
CA GLU A 114 6.52 -12.44 10.42
C GLU A 114 5.78 -11.28 11.08
N LEU A 115 6.38 -10.08 11.07
CA LEU A 115 5.74 -8.88 11.60
C LEU A 115 4.65 -8.39 10.67
N ILE A 116 3.46 -8.16 11.22
CA ILE A 116 2.31 -7.60 10.53
C ILE A 116 2.24 -6.11 10.78
N TYR A 117 2.09 -5.35 9.70
CA TYR A 117 1.92 -3.91 9.70
C TYR A 117 0.61 -3.51 9.04
N THR A 118 0.12 -2.32 9.38
CA THR A 118 -1.07 -1.73 8.75
C THR A 118 -0.75 -0.36 8.19
N ALA A 119 -0.89 -0.19 6.88
CA ALA A 119 -0.89 1.12 6.23
C ALA A 119 -2.27 1.77 6.37
N SER A 120 -2.30 3.04 6.79
CA SER A 120 -3.53 3.80 6.97
C SER A 120 -4.44 3.80 5.72
N PRO A 121 -5.78 3.78 5.87
CA PRO A 121 -6.71 4.02 4.76
C PRO A 121 -6.45 5.38 4.08
N LYS A 122 -5.82 6.32 4.79
CA LYS A 122 -5.39 7.62 4.24
C LYS A 122 -4.30 7.53 3.18
N HIS A 123 -3.55 6.42 3.12
CA HIS A 123 -2.59 6.13 2.05
C HIS A 123 -3.20 5.34 0.89
N ILE A 124 -4.45 4.86 1.01
CA ILE A 124 -5.13 4.08 -0.02
C ILE A 124 -5.84 5.05 -0.95
N LEU A 125 -5.31 5.24 -2.16
CA LEU A 125 -5.84 6.19 -3.15
C LEU A 125 -7.21 5.75 -3.66
N GLY A 126 -7.41 4.45 -3.82
CA GLY A 126 -8.62 3.91 -4.38
C GLY A 126 -8.42 2.49 -4.91
N TYR A 127 -9.34 2.07 -5.76
CA TYR A 127 -9.19 0.83 -6.51
C TYR A 127 -9.60 1.00 -7.97
N PHE A 128 -9.04 0.16 -8.82
CA PHE A 128 -9.39 0.05 -10.23
C PHE A 128 -10.12 -1.27 -10.47
N ASN A 129 -11.31 -1.20 -11.04
CA ASN A 129 -12.05 -2.38 -11.47
C ASN A 129 -11.57 -2.82 -12.84
N ILE A 130 -10.81 -3.92 -12.91
CA ILE A 130 -10.24 -4.42 -14.16
C ILE A 130 -11.34 -4.80 -15.15
N ARG A 131 -12.53 -5.22 -14.70
CA ARG A 131 -13.63 -5.60 -15.59
C ARG A 131 -14.24 -4.38 -16.28
N THR A 132 -14.58 -3.34 -15.51
CA THR A 132 -15.25 -2.14 -16.03
C THR A 132 -14.30 -1.06 -16.52
N ALA A 133 -13.00 -1.19 -16.20
CA ALA A 133 -11.96 -0.18 -16.44
C ALA A 133 -12.24 1.16 -15.74
N GLU A 134 -12.98 1.13 -14.63
CA GLU A 134 -13.31 2.31 -13.82
C GLU A 134 -12.40 2.40 -12.60
N PHE A 135 -12.03 3.63 -12.25
CA PHE A 135 -11.31 3.96 -11.03
C PHE A 135 -12.24 4.59 -10.01
N PHE A 136 -12.19 4.07 -8.79
CA PHE A 136 -12.97 4.55 -7.66
C PHE A 136 -12.01 5.10 -6.60
N ARG A 137 -12.05 6.42 -6.43
CA ARG A 137 -11.20 7.12 -5.47
C ARG A 137 -11.69 6.89 -4.04
N ASN A 138 -10.77 6.64 -3.12
CA ASN A 138 -11.07 6.59 -1.70
C ASN A 138 -11.32 7.99 -1.15
N LYS A 139 -12.43 8.18 -0.45
CA LYS A 139 -12.76 9.44 0.22
C LYS A 139 -11.86 9.70 1.43
N ASN A 140 -11.27 8.65 1.99
CA ASN A 140 -10.37 8.74 3.13
C ASN A 140 -8.93 9.11 2.73
N TRP A 141 -8.57 9.05 1.43
CA TRP A 141 -7.21 9.35 0.99
C TRP A 141 -6.83 10.80 1.31
N ASP A 142 -5.71 10.96 2.00
CA ASP A 142 -5.23 12.25 2.49
C ASP A 142 -3.74 12.39 2.17
N PRO A 143 -3.36 13.21 1.17
CA PRO A 143 -1.95 13.37 0.77
C PRO A 143 -1.10 14.10 1.83
N ALA A 144 -1.71 14.73 2.83
CA ALA A 144 -1.00 15.36 3.93
C ALA A 144 -0.83 14.42 5.15
N PHE A 145 -1.34 13.18 5.07
CA PHE A 145 -1.31 12.28 6.20
C PHE A 145 0.12 11.86 6.56
N ASN A 146 0.53 12.26 7.77
CA ASN A 146 1.80 11.88 8.38
C ASN A 146 1.53 11.17 9.71
N ASN A 147 1.78 9.87 9.75
CA ASN A 147 1.57 9.03 10.94
C ASN A 147 2.43 9.48 12.15
N ASN A 148 3.60 10.06 11.91
CA ASN A 148 4.50 10.52 12.97
C ASN A 148 3.95 11.68 13.82
N LEU A 149 2.93 12.38 13.33
CA LEU A 149 2.24 13.42 14.11
C LEU A 149 1.28 12.84 15.15
N ILE A 150 0.93 11.56 15.02
CA ILE A 150 -0.05 10.86 15.85
C ILE A 150 0.67 9.95 16.84
N ARG A 151 1.70 9.24 16.38
CA ARG A 151 2.45 8.27 17.18
C ARG A 151 3.94 8.28 16.82
N PRO A 152 4.83 7.96 17.77
CA PRO A 152 6.21 7.62 17.44
C PRO A 152 6.26 6.31 16.63
N PRO A 153 7.41 5.99 16.01
CA PRO A 153 7.61 4.69 15.37
C PRO A 153 7.22 3.55 16.29
N ALA A 154 6.56 2.55 15.73
CA ALA A 154 6.16 1.38 16.48
C ALA A 154 7.40 0.64 16.99
N ARG A 155 7.35 0.19 18.25
CA ARG A 155 8.40 -0.66 18.80
C ARG A 155 8.17 -2.08 18.32
N ARG A 156 9.24 -2.79 17.94
CA ARG A 156 9.16 -4.23 17.68
C ARG A 156 8.60 -4.94 18.92
N PRO A 157 7.54 -5.76 18.77
CA PRO A 157 7.10 -6.61 19.86
C PRO A 157 8.24 -7.55 20.25
N VAL A 158 8.43 -7.77 21.55
CA VAL A 158 9.33 -8.81 22.03
C VAL A 158 8.70 -10.14 21.64
N LYS A 159 9.37 -10.91 20.78
CA LYS A 159 8.92 -12.28 20.48
C LYS A 159 8.93 -13.03 21.81
N PRO A 160 7.80 -13.60 22.28
CA PRO A 160 7.84 -14.44 23.46
C PRO A 160 8.85 -15.54 23.16
N ASP A 161 9.93 -15.61 23.96
CA ASP A 161 10.90 -16.68 23.83
C ASP A 161 10.10 -17.98 23.78
N LYS A 162 10.32 -18.79 22.74
CA LYS A 162 9.93 -20.18 22.81
C LYS A 162 10.71 -20.70 24.00
N PHE A 163 10.04 -20.89 25.14
CA PHE A 163 10.62 -21.59 26.27
C PHE A 163 11.09 -22.95 25.73
N GLU A 164 12.39 -23.06 25.47
CA GLU A 164 13.07 -24.34 25.22
C GLU A 164 13.11 -25.17 26.50
#